data_AF-A0A2X3AL71-F1
#
_entry.id   AF-A0A2X3AL71-F1
#
_cell.length_a   1.000
_cell.length_b   1.000
_cell.length_c   1.000
_cell.angle_alpha   90.00
_cell.angle_beta   90.00
_cell.angle_gamma   90.00
#
_symmetry.space_group_name_H-M   'P 1'
#
loop_
_entity.id
_entity.type
_entity.pdbx_description
1 polymer ?
#
loop_
_entity_poly.entity_id
_entity_poly.type
_entity_poly.pdbx_seq_one_letter_code
_entity_poly.pdbx_strand_id
1 'polypeptide(L)'
;MTGNAGRDDETGNAIIDTARVLLREGLVARTWGNLSQRSGHDRYLITPSGRDYETMTPDHLVEVDFEGKWSGELKPSGERGLHTEIYRELPQVQFIIHTHQPYASALSVGGAPVEIPTELAERIGSETLPIADYGLPSTGKLHKSVLTTLRDTAARAILMQGHGAVLFGRDADELVDLAQAVESACQIQFELMTGWSRAGETVRVRRFERDGIGLPPQVIHIFMRRDDAGAVVATDDPLFLKFRETGLKAYLDDFSQLVGLKVGKTFGKNMIYGRKATYFLGADLDEAEAVFSVAQKNALAALVAETTGAKPIRMMDGTIMRGVYKLKYSKLKDK
;
A
#
# COMPACT_ATOMS: atom_id res chain seq x y z
N MET A 1 18.91 37.06 -4.39
CA MET A 1 17.80 37.25 -5.35
C MET A 1 17.88 36.06 -6.31
N THR A 2 17.17 34.96 -6.05
CA THR A 2 15.72 34.80 -6.28
C THR A 2 15.02 34.34 -5.01
N GLY A 3 14.07 35.14 -4.55
CA GLY A 3 13.25 34.80 -3.39
C GLY A 3 12.42 33.56 -3.65
N ASN A 4 12.28 32.75 -2.60
CA ASN A 4 11.33 31.66 -2.47
C ASN A 4 9.92 32.27 -2.53
N ALA A 5 9.43 32.52 -3.74
CA ALA A 5 8.11 33.08 -3.97
C ALA A 5 7.08 31.97 -3.74
N GLY A 6 6.33 32.10 -2.64
CA GLY A 6 5.05 31.44 -2.40
C GLY A 6 4.99 29.96 -2.74
N ARG A 7 5.49 29.11 -1.84
CA ARG A 7 4.87 27.79 -1.69
C ARG A 7 3.44 28.10 -1.28
N ASP A 8 2.45 27.86 -2.14
CA ASP A 8 1.05 28.03 -1.74
C ASP A 8 0.78 27.09 -0.56
N ASP A 9 0.75 27.64 0.65
CA ASP A 9 0.55 26.91 1.90
C ASP A 9 -0.73 26.03 1.81
N GLU A 10 -1.74 26.46 1.05
CA GLU A 10 -2.97 25.72 0.80
C GLU A 10 -2.77 24.41 0.01
N THR A 11 -1.96 24.41 -1.06
CA THR A 11 -1.70 23.22 -1.89
C THR A 11 -0.95 22.15 -1.10
N GLY A 12 0.05 22.56 -0.32
CA GLY A 12 0.82 21.63 0.50
C GLY A 12 -0.01 21.02 1.64
N ASN A 13 -0.88 21.82 2.25
CA ASN A 13 -1.75 21.36 3.33
C ASN A 13 -2.78 20.34 2.83
N ALA A 14 -3.37 20.54 1.64
CA ALA A 14 -4.32 19.60 1.06
C ALA A 14 -3.71 18.19 0.91
N ILE A 15 -2.48 18.07 0.40
CA ILE A 15 -1.79 16.77 0.29
C ILE A 15 -1.64 16.09 1.66
N ILE A 16 -1.21 16.84 2.67
CA ILE A 16 -0.89 16.31 4.00
C ILE A 16 -2.17 15.90 4.74
N ASP A 17 -3.19 16.73 4.69
CA ASP A 17 -4.47 16.45 5.35
C ASP A 17 -5.16 15.26 4.70
N THR A 18 -5.12 15.16 3.37
CA THR A 18 -5.59 13.96 2.64
C THR A 18 -4.83 12.72 3.05
N ALA A 19 -3.50 12.77 3.14
CA ALA A 19 -2.69 11.63 3.54
C ALA A 19 -3.05 11.14 4.96
N ARG A 20 -3.30 12.07 5.89
CA ARG A 20 -3.76 11.76 7.25
C ARG A 20 -5.16 11.17 7.27
N VAL A 21 -6.08 11.68 6.44
CA VAL A 21 -7.41 11.10 6.28
C VAL A 21 -7.30 9.66 5.77
N LEU A 22 -6.59 9.43 4.66
CA LEU A 22 -6.40 8.09 4.10
C LEU A 22 -5.73 7.12 5.09
N LEU A 23 -4.82 7.62 5.94
CA LEU A 23 -4.18 6.83 6.99
C LEU A 23 -5.18 6.43 8.08
N ARG A 24 -5.99 7.38 8.58
CA ARG A 24 -7.04 7.10 9.58
C ARG A 24 -8.11 6.15 9.06
N GLU A 25 -8.45 6.26 7.79
CA GLU A 25 -9.41 5.38 7.09
C GLU A 25 -8.81 4.02 6.70
N GLY A 26 -7.50 3.80 6.92
CA GLY A 26 -6.83 2.53 6.61
C GLY A 26 -6.63 2.25 5.12
N LEU A 27 -6.76 3.27 4.26
CA LEU A 27 -6.58 3.16 2.81
C LEU A 27 -5.11 3.24 2.38
N VAL A 28 -4.27 3.79 3.25
CA VAL A 28 -2.81 3.71 3.18
C VAL A 28 -2.26 3.19 4.51
N ALA A 29 -1.05 2.66 4.50
CA ALA A 29 -0.38 2.20 5.71
C ALA A 29 1.05 2.74 5.76
N ARG A 30 1.45 3.34 6.89
CA ARG A 30 2.78 3.96 7.10
C ARG A 30 3.20 4.83 5.91
N THR A 31 4.28 4.48 5.23
CA THR A 31 4.84 5.22 4.11
C THR A 31 4.48 4.61 2.75
N TRP A 32 3.56 3.63 2.70
CA TRP A 32 3.04 3.08 1.44
C TRP A 32 1.90 3.95 0.92
N GLY A 33 1.75 3.99 -0.40
CA GLY A 33 0.97 5.02 -1.07
C GLY A 33 1.79 6.28 -1.35
N ASN A 34 1.23 7.19 -2.12
CA ASN A 34 1.76 8.54 -2.33
C ASN A 34 0.69 9.44 -2.95
N LEU A 35 0.83 10.74 -2.75
CA LEU A 35 -0.16 11.74 -3.15
C LEU A 35 0.54 12.87 -3.88
N SER A 36 -0.10 13.41 -4.91
CA SER A 36 0.37 14.61 -5.58
C SER A 36 -0.75 15.57 -5.93
N GLN A 37 -0.40 16.85 -6.00
CA GLN A 37 -1.25 17.91 -6.49
C GLN A 37 -0.49 18.75 -7.51
N ARG A 38 -1.14 19.05 -8.63
CA ARG A 38 -0.63 19.96 -9.65
C ARG A 38 -0.41 21.34 -9.02
N SER A 39 0.79 21.89 -9.18
CA SER A 39 1.19 23.19 -8.62
C SER A 39 1.49 24.24 -9.69
N GLY A 40 1.35 23.87 -10.97
CA GLY A 40 1.56 24.75 -12.10
C GLY A 40 1.20 24.08 -13.43
N HIS A 41 1.54 24.74 -14.53
CA HIS A 41 1.26 24.23 -15.87
C HIS A 41 2.05 22.94 -16.19
N ASP A 42 3.29 22.85 -15.71
CA ASP A 42 4.26 21.80 -16.02
C ASP A 42 4.91 21.18 -14.76
N ARG A 43 4.33 21.41 -13.57
CA ARG A 43 4.88 20.96 -12.27
C ARG A 43 3.80 20.52 -11.29
N TYR A 44 4.20 19.71 -10.32
CA TYR A 44 3.35 19.22 -9.24
C TYR A 44 4.15 19.02 -7.95
N LEU A 45 3.46 19.12 -6.81
CA LEU A 45 3.96 18.71 -5.50
C LEU A 45 3.61 17.24 -5.27
N ILE A 46 4.55 16.47 -4.71
CA ILE A 46 4.35 15.05 -4.35
C ILE A 46 4.93 14.75 -2.97
N THR A 47 4.36 13.76 -2.30
CA THR A 47 4.90 13.24 -1.04
C THR A 47 6.34 12.71 -1.22
N PRO A 48 7.22 12.92 -0.23
CA PRO A 48 8.60 12.41 -0.26
C PRO A 48 8.65 10.90 -0.02
N SER A 49 9.72 10.25 -0.49
CA SER A 49 9.91 8.82 -0.28
C SER A 49 10.16 8.48 1.20
N GLY A 50 9.37 7.56 1.76
CA GLY A 50 9.67 6.91 3.04
C GLY A 50 9.50 7.80 4.27
N ARG A 51 8.73 8.88 4.17
CA ARG A 51 8.39 9.74 5.30
C ARG A 51 6.99 9.43 5.81
N ASP A 52 6.84 9.48 7.12
CA ASP A 52 5.56 9.28 7.79
C ASP A 52 4.59 10.45 7.51
N TYR A 53 3.31 10.11 7.28
CA TYR A 53 2.24 11.06 7.00
C TYR A 53 1.84 11.89 8.23
N GLU A 54 1.96 11.35 9.45
CA GLU A 54 1.57 12.09 10.65
C GLU A 54 2.50 13.27 10.91
N THR A 55 3.81 13.03 10.77
CA THR A 55 4.88 14.02 10.99
C THR A 55 5.26 14.83 9.75
N MET A 56 4.52 14.66 8.64
CA MET A 56 4.76 15.40 7.41
C MET A 56 4.37 16.88 7.58
N THR A 57 5.17 17.76 6.97
CA THR A 57 4.92 19.21 6.92
C THR A 57 5.05 19.67 5.47
N PRO A 58 4.47 20.83 5.08
CA PRO A 58 4.56 21.33 3.71
C PRO A 58 5.99 21.42 3.19
N ASP A 59 6.95 21.69 4.08
CA ASP A 59 8.36 21.77 3.71
C ASP A 59 8.97 20.46 3.21
N HIS A 60 8.36 19.35 3.59
CA HIS A 60 8.80 18.02 3.19
C HIS A 60 8.29 17.60 1.81
N LEU A 61 7.31 18.30 1.24
CA LEU A 61 6.78 17.99 -0.10
C LEU A 61 7.80 18.35 -1.17
N VAL A 62 7.90 17.50 -2.18
CA VAL A 62 8.88 17.67 -3.26
C VAL A 62 8.17 18.15 -4.51
N GLU A 63 8.69 19.21 -5.12
CA GLU A 63 8.19 19.67 -6.40
C GLU A 63 8.90 18.97 -7.56
N VAL A 64 8.12 18.45 -8.50
CA VAL A 64 8.61 17.69 -9.65
C VAL A 64 8.02 18.29 -10.93
N ASP A 65 8.84 18.44 -11.96
CA ASP A 65 8.37 18.85 -13.28
C ASP A 65 7.84 17.66 -14.12
N PHE A 66 7.23 17.96 -15.27
CA PHE A 66 6.68 16.92 -16.16
C PHE A 66 7.77 16.18 -16.97
N GLU A 67 9.02 16.57 -16.84
CA GLU A 67 10.18 15.76 -17.28
C GLU A 67 10.64 14.79 -16.18
N GLY A 68 10.02 14.84 -15.00
CA GLY A 68 10.32 14.00 -13.84
C GLY A 68 11.57 14.43 -13.08
N LYS A 69 12.05 15.68 -13.29
CA LYS A 69 13.18 16.25 -12.55
C LYS A 69 12.68 16.97 -11.30
N TRP A 70 13.51 16.98 -10.28
CA TRP A 70 13.29 17.72 -9.04
C TRP A 70 14.60 18.35 -8.59
N SER A 71 14.51 19.37 -7.74
CA SER A 71 15.65 19.96 -7.06
C SER A 71 15.44 19.94 -5.55
N GLY A 72 16.52 20.03 -4.78
CA GLY A 72 16.49 19.93 -3.32
C GLY A 72 16.95 18.57 -2.77
N GLU A 73 17.03 18.49 -1.44
CA GLU A 73 17.65 17.36 -0.74
C GLU A 73 16.69 16.17 -0.53
N LEU A 74 15.39 16.44 -0.50
CA LEU A 74 14.37 15.42 -0.29
C LEU A 74 14.09 14.70 -1.59
N LYS A 75 14.10 13.36 -1.51
CA LYS A 75 13.78 12.51 -2.65
C LYS A 75 12.25 12.39 -2.78
N PRO A 76 11.67 12.63 -3.96
CA PRO A 76 10.24 12.41 -4.18
C PRO A 76 9.89 10.92 -4.05
N SER A 77 8.59 10.60 -3.96
CA SER A 77 8.11 9.22 -4.05
C SER A 77 8.75 8.48 -5.22
N GLY A 78 9.02 7.18 -5.04
CA GLY A 78 9.51 6.32 -6.11
C GLY A 78 8.57 6.25 -7.30
N GLU A 79 7.28 6.51 -7.08
CA GLU A 79 6.23 6.45 -8.09
C GLU A 79 5.94 7.78 -8.78
N ARG A 80 6.77 8.80 -8.55
CA ARG A 80 6.65 10.09 -9.27
C ARG A 80 6.55 9.92 -10.80
N GLY A 81 7.16 8.87 -11.35
CA GLY A 81 7.09 8.58 -12.78
C GLY A 81 5.66 8.30 -13.24
N LEU A 82 4.90 7.51 -12.48
CA LEU A 82 3.50 7.23 -12.77
C LEU A 82 2.65 8.52 -12.72
N HIS A 83 2.87 9.36 -11.69
CA HIS A 83 2.16 10.64 -11.54
C HIS A 83 2.47 11.59 -12.70
N THR A 84 3.73 11.72 -13.09
CA THR A 84 4.15 12.51 -14.26
C THR A 84 3.44 12.05 -15.53
N GLU A 85 3.40 10.74 -15.78
CA GLU A 85 2.74 10.18 -16.97
C GLU A 85 1.23 10.46 -16.97
N ILE A 86 0.55 10.31 -15.84
CA ILE A 86 -0.90 10.61 -15.72
C ILE A 86 -1.17 12.11 -15.94
N TYR A 87 -0.39 13.00 -15.33
CA TYR A 87 -0.58 14.45 -15.51
C TYR A 87 -0.33 14.92 -16.95
N ARG A 88 0.55 14.24 -17.68
CA ARG A 88 0.83 14.50 -19.10
C ARG A 88 -0.29 13.98 -20.00
N GLU A 89 -0.82 12.80 -19.70
CA GLU A 89 -1.93 12.20 -20.45
C GLU A 89 -3.24 12.98 -20.24
N LEU A 90 -3.48 13.47 -19.02
CA LEU A 90 -4.73 14.14 -18.62
C LEU A 90 -4.47 15.55 -18.05
N PRO A 91 -4.45 16.59 -18.90
CA PRO A 91 -4.21 17.97 -18.47
C PRO A 91 -5.21 18.49 -17.43
N GLN A 92 -6.43 17.96 -17.42
CA GLN A 92 -7.49 18.34 -16.48
C GLN A 92 -7.28 17.79 -15.06
N VAL A 93 -6.48 16.74 -14.89
CA VAL A 93 -6.21 16.14 -13.57
C VAL A 93 -5.41 17.12 -12.72
N GLN A 94 -5.90 17.38 -11.51
CA GLN A 94 -5.27 18.26 -10.52
C GLN A 94 -4.70 17.48 -9.36
N PHE A 95 -5.31 16.36 -8.97
CA PHE A 95 -4.90 15.59 -7.81
C PHE A 95 -4.80 14.10 -8.15
N ILE A 96 -3.81 13.42 -7.57
CA ILE A 96 -3.59 11.97 -7.73
C ILE A 96 -3.32 11.36 -6.36
N ILE A 97 -4.00 10.26 -6.06
CA ILE A 97 -3.70 9.41 -4.92
C ILE A 97 -3.34 8.00 -5.39
N HIS A 98 -2.26 7.48 -4.84
CA HIS A 98 -1.91 6.08 -4.92
C HIS A 98 -2.09 5.45 -3.52
N THR A 99 -2.92 4.42 -3.45
CA THR A 99 -3.33 3.77 -2.21
C THR A 99 -2.99 2.28 -2.21
N HIS A 100 -2.97 1.69 -1.02
CA HIS A 100 -2.62 0.29 -0.76
C HIS A 100 -3.76 -0.38 0.01
N GLN A 101 -4.98 -0.15 -0.47
CA GLN A 101 -6.22 -0.49 0.22
C GLN A 101 -6.37 -2.02 0.34
N PRO A 102 -6.82 -2.55 1.48
CA PRO A 102 -6.86 -3.99 1.73
C PRO A 102 -7.54 -4.83 0.66
N TYR A 103 -8.80 -4.55 0.34
CA TYR A 103 -9.60 -5.35 -0.58
C TYR A 103 -9.29 -5.01 -2.04
N ALA A 104 -9.04 -3.74 -2.36
CA ALA A 104 -8.62 -3.34 -3.70
C ALA A 104 -7.29 -4.00 -4.10
N SER A 105 -6.27 -3.96 -3.23
CA SER A 105 -5.01 -4.67 -3.45
C SER A 105 -5.22 -6.18 -3.56
N ALA A 106 -6.07 -6.78 -2.72
CA ALA A 106 -6.34 -8.21 -2.77
C ALA A 106 -6.98 -8.65 -4.10
N LEU A 107 -8.03 -7.95 -4.55
CA LEU A 107 -8.71 -8.25 -5.82
C LEU A 107 -7.82 -7.98 -7.05
N SER A 108 -6.89 -7.03 -6.96
CA SER A 108 -5.95 -6.73 -8.06
C SER A 108 -5.18 -7.97 -8.53
N VAL A 109 -4.95 -8.94 -7.63
CA VAL A 109 -4.21 -10.18 -7.91
C VAL A 109 -4.97 -11.10 -8.87
N GLY A 110 -6.29 -11.03 -8.90
CA GLY A 110 -7.13 -11.84 -9.79
C GLY A 110 -6.87 -11.57 -11.28
N GLY A 111 -6.37 -10.37 -11.62
CA GLY A 111 -5.98 -10.01 -13.00
C GLY A 111 -7.13 -9.84 -13.99
N ALA A 112 -8.38 -9.86 -13.53
CA ALA A 112 -9.57 -9.55 -14.31
C ALA A 112 -10.30 -8.33 -13.72
N PRO A 113 -10.89 -7.45 -14.56
CA PRO A 113 -11.64 -6.30 -14.06
C PRO A 113 -12.68 -6.68 -13.01
N VAL A 114 -12.83 -5.82 -12.00
CA VAL A 114 -13.69 -6.03 -10.84
C VAL A 114 -15.07 -5.46 -11.16
N GLU A 115 -16.11 -6.28 -10.99
CA GLU A 115 -17.50 -5.81 -11.07
C GLU A 115 -17.79 -4.80 -9.96
N ILE A 116 -18.47 -3.70 -10.31
CA ILE A 116 -18.79 -2.61 -9.40
C ILE A 116 -20.24 -2.14 -9.61
N PRO A 117 -20.86 -1.52 -8.59
CA PRO A 117 -22.18 -0.91 -8.75
C PRO A 117 -22.20 0.16 -9.84
N THR A 118 -23.35 0.31 -10.51
CA THR A 118 -23.53 1.28 -11.61
C THR A 118 -23.20 2.71 -11.19
N GLU A 119 -23.55 3.11 -9.96
CA GLU A 119 -23.27 4.44 -9.44
C GLU A 119 -21.75 4.69 -9.29
N LEU A 120 -20.98 3.66 -8.94
CA LEU A 120 -19.53 3.74 -8.88
C LEU A 120 -18.91 3.73 -10.29
N ALA A 121 -19.47 2.94 -11.20
CA ALA A 121 -19.05 2.91 -12.60
C ALA A 121 -19.16 4.29 -13.27
N GLU A 122 -20.28 5.00 -13.06
CA GLU A 122 -20.47 6.38 -13.52
C GLU A 122 -19.43 7.34 -12.93
N ARG A 123 -19.14 7.21 -11.64
CA ARG A 123 -18.11 8.02 -10.97
C ARG A 123 -16.71 7.72 -11.48
N ILE A 124 -16.37 6.47 -11.82
CA ILE A 124 -15.04 6.07 -12.30
C ILE A 124 -14.87 6.36 -13.80
N GLY A 125 -15.97 6.40 -14.56
CA GLY A 125 -15.97 6.52 -16.02
C GLY A 125 -15.77 5.18 -16.74
N SER A 126 -16.03 4.05 -16.09
CA SER A 126 -15.91 2.71 -16.67
C SER A 126 -16.89 1.73 -16.03
N GLU A 127 -17.46 0.82 -16.82
CA GLU A 127 -18.45 -0.18 -16.37
C GLU A 127 -17.90 -1.16 -15.31
N THR A 128 -16.58 -1.32 -15.27
CA THR A 128 -15.87 -2.16 -14.29
C THR A 128 -14.75 -1.34 -13.66
N LEU A 129 -14.21 -1.82 -12.54
CA LEU A 129 -12.96 -1.30 -11.98
C LEU A 129 -11.79 -2.06 -12.63
N PRO A 130 -11.04 -1.45 -13.56
CA PRO A 130 -10.05 -2.17 -14.35
C PRO A 130 -8.76 -2.43 -13.56
N ILE A 131 -8.04 -3.46 -14.01
CA ILE A 131 -6.74 -3.84 -13.45
C ILE A 131 -5.67 -3.67 -14.53
N ALA A 132 -4.65 -2.87 -14.24
CA ALA A 132 -3.41 -2.79 -15.00
C ALA A 132 -2.55 -4.03 -14.73
N ASP A 133 -1.98 -4.60 -15.79
CA ASP A 133 -1.05 -5.72 -15.75
C ASP A 133 0.13 -5.47 -14.80
N TYR A 134 0.61 -6.55 -14.21
CA TYR A 134 1.75 -6.49 -13.30
C TYR A 134 3.00 -5.87 -13.95
N GLY A 135 3.51 -4.84 -13.28
CA GLY A 135 4.83 -4.25 -13.49
C GLY A 135 5.49 -4.00 -12.14
N LEU A 136 6.82 -4.15 -12.09
CA LEU A 136 7.56 -3.82 -10.88
C LEU A 136 7.30 -2.35 -10.48
N PRO A 137 7.11 -2.04 -9.19
CA PRO A 137 6.93 -0.68 -8.70
C PRO A 137 8.00 0.27 -9.24
N SER A 138 7.60 1.51 -9.57
CA SER A 138 8.51 2.55 -10.10
C SER A 138 9.17 2.23 -11.45
N THR A 139 8.64 1.28 -12.24
CA THR A 139 9.17 0.94 -13.57
C THR A 139 8.27 1.43 -14.71
N GLY A 140 8.88 1.72 -15.87
CA GLY A 140 8.12 2.10 -17.06
C GLY A 140 7.15 1.03 -17.56
N LYS A 141 7.34 -0.25 -17.19
CA LYS A 141 6.37 -1.32 -17.49
C LYS A 141 5.04 -1.07 -16.78
N LEU A 142 5.09 -0.75 -15.49
CA LEU A 142 3.91 -0.41 -14.71
C LEU A 142 3.22 0.83 -15.27
N HIS A 143 4.00 1.89 -15.54
CA HIS A 143 3.45 3.14 -16.09
C HIS A 143 2.74 2.90 -17.42
N LYS A 144 3.37 2.17 -18.34
CA LYS A 144 2.79 1.84 -19.64
C LYS A 144 1.48 1.06 -19.47
N SER A 145 1.44 0.10 -18.54
CA SER A 145 0.22 -0.68 -18.32
C SER A 145 -0.92 0.18 -17.80
N VAL A 146 -0.68 1.02 -16.79
CA VAL A 146 -1.70 1.95 -16.27
C VAL A 146 -2.20 2.89 -17.36
N LEU A 147 -1.30 3.48 -18.16
CA LEU A 147 -1.70 4.37 -19.26
C LEU A 147 -2.49 3.65 -20.35
N THR A 148 -2.13 2.41 -20.70
CA THR A 148 -2.92 1.60 -21.65
C THR A 148 -4.31 1.34 -21.08
N THR A 149 -4.41 0.89 -19.84
CA THR A 149 -5.70 0.66 -19.17
C THR A 149 -6.55 1.93 -19.12
N LEU A 150 -5.96 3.08 -18.79
CA LEU A 150 -6.63 4.38 -18.84
C LEU A 150 -7.18 4.68 -20.24
N ARG A 151 -6.39 4.53 -21.30
CA ARG A 151 -6.83 4.82 -22.68
C ARG A 151 -7.94 3.89 -23.15
N ASP A 152 -7.87 2.62 -22.75
CA ASP A 152 -8.83 1.59 -23.18
C ASP A 152 -10.18 1.70 -22.46
N THR A 153 -10.19 2.25 -21.24
CA THR A 153 -11.37 2.22 -20.36
C THR A 153 -11.90 3.59 -19.96
N ALA A 154 -11.11 4.65 -20.14
CA ALA A 154 -11.32 5.99 -19.58
C ALA A 154 -11.43 6.05 -18.05
N ALA A 155 -11.14 4.94 -17.35
CA ALA A 155 -11.28 4.84 -15.90
C ALA A 155 -10.30 5.78 -15.17
N ARG A 156 -10.82 6.51 -14.18
CA ARG A 156 -10.00 7.34 -13.28
C ARG A 156 -9.60 6.70 -11.96
N ALA A 157 -9.99 5.45 -11.77
CA ALA A 157 -9.55 4.57 -10.69
C ALA A 157 -9.10 3.26 -11.32
N ILE A 158 -7.84 2.90 -11.13
CA ILE A 158 -7.21 1.74 -11.76
C ILE A 158 -6.48 0.94 -10.69
N LEU A 159 -6.79 -0.35 -10.59
CA LEU A 159 -6.03 -1.28 -9.76
C LEU A 159 -4.74 -1.66 -10.47
N MET A 160 -3.67 -1.86 -9.72
CA MET A 160 -2.38 -2.32 -10.22
C MET A 160 -2.14 -3.73 -9.67
N GLN A 161 -2.10 -4.73 -10.56
CA GLN A 161 -2.05 -6.13 -10.18
C GLN A 161 -0.92 -6.43 -9.18
N GLY A 162 -1.28 -6.90 -7.98
CA GLY A 162 -0.34 -7.29 -6.93
C GLY A 162 0.33 -6.10 -6.21
N HIS A 163 -0.26 -4.91 -6.30
CA HIS A 163 0.31 -3.68 -5.74
C HIS A 163 -0.75 -2.88 -4.97
N GLY A 164 -1.57 -2.09 -5.65
CA GLY A 164 -2.49 -1.12 -5.03
C GLY A 164 -3.44 -0.51 -6.03
N ALA A 165 -3.94 0.69 -5.75
CA ALA A 165 -4.79 1.45 -6.66
C ALA A 165 -4.20 2.82 -6.93
N VAL A 166 -4.45 3.37 -8.12
CA VAL A 166 -4.19 4.77 -8.46
C VAL A 166 -5.50 5.42 -8.87
N LEU A 167 -5.80 6.56 -8.27
CA LEU A 167 -7.00 7.35 -8.51
C LEU A 167 -6.61 8.79 -8.79
N PHE A 168 -7.29 9.44 -9.72
CA PHE A 168 -6.97 10.81 -10.12
C PHE A 168 -8.21 11.61 -10.49
N GLY A 169 -8.18 12.91 -10.17
CA GLY A 169 -9.37 13.74 -10.13
C GLY A 169 -9.08 15.24 -10.00
N ARG A 170 -10.11 15.98 -9.62
CA ARG A 170 -10.09 17.45 -9.55
C ARG A 170 -9.56 17.97 -8.22
N ASP A 171 -9.80 17.25 -7.13
CA ASP A 171 -9.42 17.67 -5.79
C ASP A 171 -9.30 16.46 -4.84
N ALA A 172 -8.81 16.76 -3.64
CA ALA A 172 -8.57 15.79 -2.58
C ALA A 172 -9.86 15.13 -2.08
N ASP A 173 -10.89 15.93 -1.79
CA ASP A 173 -12.14 15.46 -1.17
C ASP A 173 -12.85 14.45 -2.08
N GLU A 174 -12.94 14.76 -3.38
CA GLU A 174 -13.47 13.85 -4.40
C GLU A 174 -12.75 12.50 -4.40
N LEU A 175 -11.42 12.51 -4.25
CA LEU A 175 -10.61 11.31 -4.33
C LEU A 175 -10.63 10.47 -3.05
N VAL A 176 -10.76 11.09 -1.88
CA VAL A 176 -11.00 10.37 -0.63
C VAL A 176 -12.32 9.61 -0.72
N ASP A 177 -13.40 10.30 -1.11
CA ASP A 177 -14.73 9.70 -1.27
C ASP A 177 -14.74 8.60 -2.34
N LEU A 178 -13.97 8.77 -3.43
CA LEU A 178 -13.86 7.75 -4.47
C LEU A 178 -13.07 6.54 -3.99
N ALA A 179 -11.97 6.75 -3.25
CA ALA A 179 -11.16 5.66 -2.70
C ALA A 179 -11.96 4.83 -1.70
N GLN A 180 -12.73 5.46 -0.81
CA GLN A 180 -13.61 4.75 0.13
C GLN A 180 -14.69 3.92 -0.60
N ALA A 181 -15.30 4.48 -1.65
CA ALA A 181 -16.29 3.77 -2.45
C ALA A 181 -15.68 2.58 -3.21
N VAL A 182 -14.49 2.75 -3.78
CA VAL A 182 -13.72 1.67 -4.42
C VAL A 182 -13.42 0.55 -3.43
N GLU A 183 -12.90 0.88 -2.24
CA GLU A 183 -12.59 -0.13 -1.24
C GLU A 183 -13.84 -0.88 -0.76
N SER A 184 -14.97 -0.16 -0.57
CA SER A 184 -16.24 -0.77 -0.18
C SER A 184 -16.78 -1.72 -1.26
N ALA A 185 -16.72 -1.33 -2.53
CA ALA A 185 -17.11 -2.20 -3.63
C ALA A 185 -16.19 -3.42 -3.75
N CYS A 186 -14.87 -3.22 -3.59
CA CYS A 186 -13.90 -4.31 -3.57
C CYS A 186 -14.13 -5.26 -2.39
N GLN A 187 -14.51 -4.77 -1.22
CA GLN A 187 -14.88 -5.61 -0.09
C GLN A 187 -16.07 -6.50 -0.43
N ILE A 188 -17.15 -5.92 -0.96
CA ILE A 188 -18.34 -6.69 -1.35
C ILE A 188 -17.98 -7.77 -2.38
N GLN A 189 -17.23 -7.40 -3.43
CA GLN A 189 -16.84 -8.35 -4.47
C GLN A 189 -15.89 -9.43 -3.94
N PHE A 190 -15.00 -9.08 -3.01
CA PHE A 190 -14.15 -10.04 -2.33
C PHE A 190 -14.97 -11.08 -1.55
N GLU A 191 -15.97 -10.63 -0.78
CA GLU A 191 -16.83 -11.52 0.01
C GLU A 191 -17.65 -12.44 -0.91
N LEU A 192 -18.19 -11.91 -2.02
CA LEU A 192 -18.91 -12.69 -3.04
C LEU A 192 -18.00 -13.73 -3.71
N MET A 193 -16.78 -13.35 -4.07
CA MET A 193 -15.83 -14.21 -4.79
C MET A 193 -15.27 -15.32 -3.92
N THR A 194 -14.95 -15.03 -2.66
CA THR A 194 -14.21 -15.96 -1.79
C THR A 194 -15.11 -16.69 -0.81
N GLY A 195 -16.34 -16.21 -0.59
CA GLY A 195 -17.22 -16.67 0.48
C GLY A 195 -16.69 -16.37 1.89
N TRP A 196 -15.57 -15.65 2.00
CA TRP A 196 -15.00 -15.25 3.28
C TRP A 196 -15.57 -13.89 3.69
N SER A 197 -16.16 -13.82 4.87
CA SER A 197 -16.65 -12.56 5.46
C SER A 197 -16.16 -12.45 6.90
N ARG A 198 -15.92 -11.21 7.34
CA ARG A 198 -15.57 -10.91 8.75
C ARG A 198 -16.77 -10.81 9.68
N ALA A 199 -17.99 -10.87 9.15
CA ALA A 199 -19.20 -10.59 9.92
C ALA A 199 -19.31 -11.50 11.17
N GLY A 200 -19.14 -10.90 12.35
CA GLY A 200 -19.39 -11.55 13.65
C GLY A 200 -18.18 -12.12 14.40
N GLU A 201 -16.96 -12.07 13.84
CA GLU A 201 -15.77 -12.58 14.53
C GLU A 201 -15.05 -11.49 15.34
N THR A 202 -14.94 -11.68 16.65
CA THR A 202 -14.08 -10.83 17.49
C THR A 202 -12.64 -11.32 17.40
N VAL A 203 -11.84 -10.65 16.57
CA VAL A 203 -10.39 -10.91 16.45
C VAL A 203 -9.64 -10.24 17.60
N ARG A 204 -8.79 -11.00 18.32
CA ARG A 204 -7.99 -10.44 19.41
C ARG A 204 -6.59 -10.11 18.96
N VAL A 205 -6.35 -8.82 18.73
CA VAL A 205 -5.01 -8.27 18.50
C VAL A 205 -4.40 -7.85 19.84
N ARG A 206 -3.22 -8.40 20.16
CA ARG A 206 -2.46 -8.09 21.38
C ARG A 206 -1.09 -7.54 20.99
N ARG A 207 -0.61 -6.59 21.79
CA ARG A 207 0.63 -5.85 21.55
C ARG A 207 1.56 -6.07 22.74
N PHE A 208 2.81 -6.36 22.44
CA PHE A 208 3.83 -6.65 23.44
C PHE A 208 5.12 -5.93 23.07
N GLU A 209 5.71 -5.24 24.03
CA GLU A 209 7.05 -4.67 23.92
C GLU A 209 8.03 -5.53 24.70
N ARG A 210 9.30 -5.55 24.26
CA ARG A 210 10.36 -6.41 24.81
C ARG A 210 10.53 -6.25 26.33
N ASP A 211 10.47 -5.01 26.80
CA ASP A 211 10.65 -4.66 28.22
C ASP A 211 9.31 -4.61 28.99
N GLY A 212 8.23 -5.10 28.35
CA GLY A 212 6.90 -5.16 28.95
C GLY A 212 6.80 -6.16 30.11
N ILE A 213 5.89 -5.90 31.05
CA ILE A 213 5.63 -6.76 32.20
C ILE A 213 4.56 -7.80 31.84
N GLY A 214 4.68 -9.02 32.38
CA GLY A 214 3.63 -10.05 32.23
C GLY A 214 3.56 -10.69 30.84
N LEU A 215 4.69 -10.73 30.12
CA LEU A 215 4.76 -11.30 28.77
C LEU A 215 4.38 -12.80 28.75
N PRO A 216 3.52 -13.24 27.82
CA PRO A 216 3.25 -14.67 27.66
C PRO A 216 4.51 -15.47 27.34
N PRO A 217 4.65 -16.74 27.77
CA PRO A 217 5.85 -17.55 27.54
C PRO A 217 6.28 -17.65 26.07
N GLN A 218 5.32 -17.68 25.14
CA GLN A 218 5.64 -17.72 23.70
C GLN A 218 6.23 -16.41 23.18
N VAL A 219 5.79 -15.27 23.72
CA VAL A 219 6.33 -13.95 23.37
C VAL A 219 7.74 -13.78 23.94
N ILE A 220 7.95 -14.21 25.19
CA ILE A 220 9.30 -14.27 25.79
C ILE A 220 10.24 -15.11 24.91
N HIS A 221 9.80 -16.30 24.50
CA HIS A 221 10.60 -17.15 23.62
C HIS A 221 10.96 -16.47 22.29
N ILE A 222 10.02 -15.71 21.70
CA ILE A 222 10.28 -14.94 20.48
C ILE A 222 11.37 -13.91 20.72
N PHE A 223 11.26 -13.07 21.77
CA PHE A 223 12.26 -12.05 22.08
C PHE A 223 13.64 -12.64 22.42
N MET A 224 13.71 -13.83 23.03
CA MET A 224 14.97 -14.53 23.27
C MET A 224 15.64 -15.03 21.98
N ARG A 225 14.86 -15.36 20.95
CA ARG A 225 15.35 -15.91 19.67
C ARG A 225 15.56 -14.85 18.59
N ARG A 226 14.99 -13.66 18.75
CA ARG A 226 15.01 -12.52 17.82
C ARG A 226 15.45 -11.30 18.58
N ASP A 227 16.74 -11.13 18.78
CA ASP A 227 17.36 -9.95 19.41
C ASP A 227 17.02 -8.64 18.69
N ASP A 228 16.79 -8.72 17.38
CA ASP A 228 16.35 -7.61 16.52
C ASP A 228 14.89 -7.16 16.73
N ALA A 229 14.06 -7.94 17.43
CA ALA A 229 12.65 -7.59 17.66
C ALA A 229 12.47 -6.83 18.98
N GLY A 230 12.03 -5.57 18.94
CA GLY A 230 11.65 -4.80 20.13
C GLY A 230 10.15 -4.88 20.46
N ALA A 231 9.31 -5.28 19.50
CA ALA A 231 7.88 -5.48 19.71
C ALA A 231 7.32 -6.69 18.96
N VAL A 232 6.18 -7.19 19.45
CA VAL A 232 5.40 -8.29 18.87
C VAL A 232 3.92 -7.92 18.89
N VAL A 233 3.29 -7.98 17.72
CA VAL A 233 1.83 -8.02 17.57
C VAL A 233 1.40 -9.48 17.44
N ALA A 234 0.35 -9.89 18.14
CA ALA A 234 -0.16 -11.26 18.12
C ALA A 234 -1.67 -11.28 17.87
N THR A 235 -2.13 -12.18 17.00
CA THR A 235 -3.56 -12.34 16.70
C THR A 235 -3.98 -13.80 16.63
N ASP A 236 -5.23 -14.09 16.99
CA ASP A 236 -5.91 -15.37 16.76
C ASP A 236 -6.80 -15.37 15.49
N ASP A 237 -6.65 -14.36 14.63
CA ASP A 237 -7.43 -14.20 13.39
C ASP A 237 -7.42 -15.48 12.51
N PRO A 238 -8.60 -16.09 12.25
CA PRO A 238 -8.73 -17.27 11.40
C PRO A 238 -8.18 -17.10 10.00
N LEU A 239 -8.16 -15.87 9.47
CA LEU A 239 -7.57 -15.54 8.17
C LEU A 239 -6.13 -16.01 8.07
N PHE A 240 -5.32 -15.78 9.10
CA PHE A 240 -3.93 -16.23 9.11
C PHE A 240 -3.81 -17.72 9.41
N LEU A 241 -4.60 -18.22 10.37
CA LEU A 241 -4.51 -19.62 10.81
C LEU A 241 -4.83 -20.60 9.68
N LYS A 242 -5.69 -20.23 8.72
CA LYS A 242 -5.94 -20.99 7.49
C LYS A 242 -4.65 -21.34 6.73
N PHE A 243 -3.71 -20.40 6.65
CA PHE A 243 -2.46 -20.57 5.89
C PHE A 243 -1.31 -21.14 6.72
N ARG A 244 -1.53 -21.54 7.98
CA ARG A 244 -0.48 -22.04 8.87
C ARG A 244 0.22 -23.28 8.33
N GLU A 245 -0.55 -24.22 7.79
CA GLU A 245 -0.03 -25.52 7.32
C GLU A 245 0.58 -25.43 5.92
N THR A 246 -0.05 -24.67 5.02
CA THR A 246 0.38 -24.49 3.62
C THR A 246 1.50 -23.45 3.46
N GLY A 247 1.53 -22.49 4.39
CA GLY A 247 2.35 -21.28 4.35
C GLY A 247 1.73 -20.20 3.48
N LEU A 248 1.93 -18.94 3.87
CA LEU A 248 1.45 -17.77 3.13
C LEU A 248 2.50 -17.31 2.12
N LYS A 249 2.17 -17.34 0.83
CA LYS A 249 3.03 -16.84 -0.26
C LYS A 249 2.79 -15.35 -0.49
N ALA A 250 3.77 -14.66 -1.05
CA ALA A 250 3.64 -13.24 -1.42
C ALA A 250 2.85 -13.09 -2.73
N TYR A 251 1.74 -12.36 -2.64
CA TYR A 251 0.92 -11.92 -3.76
C TYR A 251 0.94 -10.39 -3.92
N LEU A 252 1.24 -9.67 -2.83
CA LEU A 252 1.42 -8.22 -2.81
C LEU A 252 2.88 -7.83 -2.61
N ASP A 253 3.27 -6.71 -3.23
CA ASP A 253 4.63 -6.20 -3.24
C ASP A 253 5.11 -5.76 -1.84
N ASP A 254 4.25 -5.07 -1.09
CA ASP A 254 4.50 -4.62 0.29
C ASP A 254 4.81 -5.78 1.24
N PHE A 255 4.10 -6.89 1.14
CA PHE A 255 4.36 -8.12 1.88
C PHE A 255 5.69 -8.75 1.48
N SER A 256 5.99 -8.78 0.18
CA SER A 256 7.28 -9.29 -0.33
C SER A 256 8.46 -8.46 0.19
N GLN A 257 8.28 -7.14 0.27
CA GLN A 257 9.28 -6.19 0.78
C GLN A 257 9.53 -6.37 2.29
N LEU A 258 8.47 -6.39 3.11
CA LEU A 258 8.56 -6.45 4.57
C LEU A 258 8.83 -7.85 5.11
N VAL A 259 8.09 -8.85 4.61
CA VAL A 259 8.07 -10.21 5.18
C VAL A 259 8.91 -11.15 4.32
N GLY A 260 8.69 -11.11 3.01
CA GLY A 260 9.38 -11.92 2.01
C GLY A 260 8.44 -12.77 1.17
N LEU A 261 9.03 -13.58 0.29
CA LEU A 261 8.30 -14.37 -0.71
C LEU A 261 7.36 -15.46 -0.16
N LYS A 262 7.67 -16.00 1.04
CA LYS A 262 6.85 -17.00 1.72
C LYS A 262 7.12 -17.00 3.22
N VAL A 263 6.05 -17.17 4.00
CA VAL A 263 6.08 -17.52 5.42
C VAL A 263 5.57 -18.93 5.58
N GLY A 264 6.42 -19.82 6.10
CA GLY A 264 6.06 -21.19 6.44
C GLY A 264 6.21 -21.44 7.94
N LYS A 265 6.51 -22.68 8.32
CA LYS A 265 6.77 -23.07 9.71
C LYS A 265 8.15 -22.65 10.23
N THR A 266 9.03 -22.19 9.33
CA THR A 266 10.40 -21.82 9.67
C THR A 266 10.44 -20.50 10.44
N PHE A 267 11.13 -20.52 11.58
CA PHE A 267 11.39 -19.36 12.39
C PHE A 267 12.40 -18.42 11.71
N GLY A 268 12.25 -17.09 11.83
CA GLY A 268 13.22 -16.11 11.31
C GLY A 268 12.69 -15.10 10.29
N LYS A 269 11.39 -15.07 10.02
CA LYS A 269 10.73 -13.96 9.31
C LYS A 269 10.10 -13.01 10.31
N ASN A 270 9.70 -11.82 9.86
CA ASN A 270 8.96 -10.86 10.69
C ASN A 270 7.49 -11.28 10.91
N MET A 271 7.09 -12.44 10.39
CA MET A 271 5.83 -13.10 10.66
C MET A 271 6.12 -14.56 11.05
N ILE A 272 5.51 -15.03 12.13
CA ILE A 272 5.74 -16.35 12.70
C ILE A 272 4.41 -17.00 13.05
N TYR A 273 4.20 -18.22 12.57
CA TYR A 273 3.05 -19.01 12.96
C TYR A 273 3.27 -19.74 14.29
N GLY A 274 2.39 -19.47 15.26
CA GLY A 274 2.21 -20.27 16.45
C GLY A 274 1.11 -21.33 16.30
N ARG A 275 0.86 -22.08 17.37
CA ARG A 275 -0.20 -23.12 17.37
C ARG A 275 -1.61 -22.54 17.36
N LYS A 276 -1.85 -21.43 18.08
CA LYS A 276 -3.19 -20.81 18.22
C LYS A 276 -3.21 -19.33 17.86
N ALA A 277 -2.07 -18.79 17.42
CA ALA A 277 -1.91 -17.38 17.13
C ALA A 277 -0.82 -17.21 16.07
N THR A 278 -0.87 -16.07 15.39
CA THR A 278 0.17 -15.60 14.48
C THR A 278 0.82 -14.37 15.10
N TYR A 279 2.15 -14.29 14.99
CA TYR A 279 2.97 -13.24 15.59
C TYR A 279 3.67 -12.43 14.50
N PHE A 280 3.69 -11.12 14.66
CA PHE A 280 4.30 -10.14 13.76
C PHE A 280 5.32 -9.33 14.54
N LEU A 281 6.53 -9.22 14.03
CA LEU A 281 7.70 -8.72 14.75
C LEU A 281 8.21 -7.44 14.08
N GLY A 282 8.63 -6.48 14.89
CA GLY A 282 9.27 -5.24 14.45
C GLY A 282 10.31 -4.77 15.46
N ALA A 283 11.17 -3.82 15.05
CA ALA A 283 12.10 -3.17 15.96
C ALA A 283 11.36 -2.37 17.05
N ASP A 284 10.17 -1.87 16.72
CA ASP A 284 9.23 -1.18 17.59
C ASP A 284 7.79 -1.62 17.25
N LEU A 285 6.82 -1.09 17.99
CA LEU A 285 5.41 -1.43 17.83
C LEU A 285 4.88 -1.03 16.44
N ASP A 286 5.32 0.11 15.91
CA ASP A 286 4.88 0.61 14.60
C ASP A 286 5.36 -0.30 13.45
N GLU A 287 6.60 -0.79 13.53
CA GLU A 287 7.10 -1.81 12.61
C GLU A 287 6.35 -3.13 12.72
N ALA A 288 6.02 -3.57 13.94
CA ALA A 288 5.27 -4.81 14.15
C ALA A 288 3.83 -4.71 13.61
N GLU A 289 3.17 -3.57 13.80
CA GLU A 289 1.84 -3.24 13.24
C GLU A 289 1.87 -3.16 11.71
N ALA A 290 2.95 -2.60 11.13
CA ALA A 290 3.15 -2.60 9.68
C ALA A 290 3.11 -4.02 9.12
N VAL A 291 3.87 -4.92 9.76
CA VAL A 291 3.99 -6.32 9.33
C VAL A 291 2.66 -7.04 9.48
N PHE A 292 1.90 -6.77 10.56
CA PHE A 292 0.53 -7.27 10.72
C PHE A 292 -0.40 -6.79 9.60
N SER A 293 -0.42 -5.50 9.30
CA SER A 293 -1.29 -4.90 8.28
C SER A 293 -1.00 -5.44 6.88
N VAL A 294 0.26 -5.45 6.43
CA VAL A 294 0.60 -5.99 5.10
C VAL A 294 0.35 -7.49 5.00
N ALA A 295 0.56 -8.24 6.09
CA ALA A 295 0.25 -9.66 6.12
C ALA A 295 -1.25 -9.91 6.01
N GLN A 296 -2.09 -9.09 6.64
CA GLN A 296 -3.54 -9.21 6.56
C GLN A 296 -4.01 -9.02 5.11
N LYS A 297 -3.56 -7.95 4.46
CA LYS A 297 -3.88 -7.69 3.04
C LYS A 297 -3.42 -8.82 2.13
N ASN A 298 -2.19 -9.31 2.34
CA ASN A 298 -1.66 -10.41 1.54
C ASN A 298 -2.38 -11.75 1.81
N ALA A 299 -2.94 -11.96 3.00
CA ALA A 299 -3.78 -13.12 3.28
C ALA A 299 -5.15 -13.03 2.57
N LEU A 300 -5.75 -11.84 2.47
CA LEU A 300 -6.91 -11.61 1.60
C LEU A 300 -6.55 -11.89 0.13
N ALA A 301 -5.44 -11.35 -0.36
CA ALA A 301 -4.93 -11.62 -1.70
C ALA A 301 -4.71 -13.12 -1.97
N ALA A 302 -4.26 -13.87 -0.97
CA ALA A 302 -4.10 -15.32 -1.07
C ALA A 302 -5.45 -16.05 -1.20
N LEU A 303 -6.53 -15.57 -0.56
CA LEU A 303 -7.88 -16.10 -0.77
C LEU A 303 -8.38 -15.84 -2.20
N VAL A 304 -8.17 -14.62 -2.73
CA VAL A 304 -8.47 -14.32 -4.14
C VAL A 304 -7.70 -15.25 -5.07
N ALA A 305 -6.42 -15.49 -4.78
CA ALA A 305 -5.59 -16.39 -5.57
C ALA A 305 -6.03 -17.86 -5.50
N GLU A 306 -6.57 -18.33 -4.38
CA GLU A 306 -7.17 -19.67 -4.27
C GLU A 306 -8.40 -19.82 -5.19
N THR A 307 -9.23 -18.78 -5.30
CA THR A 307 -10.41 -18.79 -6.19
C THR A 307 -10.04 -18.63 -7.67
N THR A 308 -9.10 -17.73 -7.98
CA THR A 308 -8.78 -17.34 -9.37
C THR A 308 -7.65 -18.15 -10.01
N GLY A 309 -6.88 -18.89 -9.21
CA GLY A 309 -5.66 -19.56 -9.67
C GLY A 309 -4.48 -18.60 -9.89
N ALA A 310 -4.56 -17.37 -9.39
CA ALA A 310 -3.50 -16.39 -9.53
C ALA A 310 -2.17 -16.90 -8.92
N LYS A 311 -1.06 -16.53 -9.57
CA LYS A 311 0.28 -16.96 -9.16
C LYS A 311 0.90 -15.93 -8.20
N PRO A 312 1.69 -16.39 -7.22
CA PRO A 312 2.43 -15.51 -6.34
C PRO A 312 3.52 -14.74 -7.12
N ILE A 313 4.01 -13.67 -6.52
CA ILE A 313 5.12 -12.86 -7.03
C ILE A 313 6.33 -13.76 -7.33
N ARG A 314 6.96 -13.51 -8.49
CA ARG A 314 8.12 -14.27 -8.95
C ARG A 314 9.31 -14.04 -8.01
N MET A 315 10.13 -15.08 -7.81
CA MET A 315 11.27 -15.02 -6.90
C MET A 315 12.25 -13.89 -7.22
N MET A 316 12.56 -13.69 -8.51
CA MET A 316 13.48 -12.65 -8.96
C MET A 316 12.96 -11.25 -8.59
N ASP A 317 11.69 -10.98 -8.88
CA ASP A 317 11.03 -9.72 -8.59
C ASP A 317 10.98 -9.44 -7.09
N GLY A 318 10.60 -10.43 -6.27
CA GLY A 318 10.59 -10.26 -4.81
C GLY A 318 11.99 -10.05 -4.23
N THR A 319 13.03 -10.64 -4.82
CA THR A 319 14.42 -10.40 -4.41
C THR A 319 14.84 -8.96 -4.71
N ILE A 320 14.51 -8.45 -5.90
CA ILE A 320 14.77 -7.05 -6.30
C ILE A 320 14.04 -6.09 -5.34
N MET A 321 12.74 -6.29 -5.14
CA MET A 321 11.92 -5.43 -4.29
C MET A 321 12.44 -5.37 -2.85
N ARG A 322 12.77 -6.52 -2.27
CA ARG A 322 13.34 -6.59 -0.91
C ARG A 322 14.71 -5.91 -0.82
N GLY A 323 15.54 -6.04 -1.85
CA GLY A 323 16.83 -5.34 -1.92
C GLY A 323 16.67 -3.83 -1.95
N VAL A 324 15.80 -3.32 -2.84
CA VAL A 324 15.48 -1.89 -2.95
C VAL A 324 14.88 -1.36 -1.64
N TYR A 325 13.98 -2.10 -1.00
CA TYR A 325 13.37 -1.74 0.27
C TYR A 325 14.43 -1.57 1.38
N LYS A 326 15.31 -2.56 1.56
CA LYS A 326 16.40 -2.50 2.55
C LYS A 326 17.34 -1.33 2.31
N LEU A 327 17.70 -1.06 1.06
CA LEU A 327 18.56 0.08 0.69
C LEU A 327 17.91 1.43 1.01
N LYS A 328 16.58 1.55 0.82
CA LYS A 328 15.83 2.77 1.17
C LYS A 328 15.80 2.97 2.70
N TYR A 329 15.48 1.94 3.46
CA TYR A 329 15.33 2.03 4.92
C TYR A 329 16.67 2.18 5.66
N SER A 330 17.76 1.57 5.16
CA SER A 330 19.09 1.81 5.73
C SER A 330 19.47 3.29 5.70
N LYS A 331 19.15 4.00 4.60
CA LYS A 331 19.46 5.42 4.44
C LYS A 331 18.57 6.35 5.27
N LEU A 332 17.43 5.87 5.76
CA LEU A 332 16.53 6.61 6.64
C LEU A 332 16.96 6.52 8.11
N LYS A 333 17.64 5.45 8.53
CA LYS A 333 18.20 5.32 9.89
C LYS A 333 19.45 6.17 10.13
N ASP A 334 20.09 6.64 9.06
CA ASP A 334 21.31 7.46 9.08
C ASP A 334 21.02 8.99 9.02
N LYS A 335 19.75 9.41 9.12
CA LYS A 335 19.31 10.81 9.06
C LYS A 335 18.39 11.16 10.23
#